data_AF-A0A496S0H5-F1
#
_entry.id   AF-A0A496S0H5-F1
#
_cell.length_a   1.000
_cell.length_b   1.000
_cell.length_c   1.000
_cell.angle_alpha   90.00
_cell.angle_beta   90.00
_cell.angle_gamma   90.00
#
_symmetry.space_group_name_H-M   'P 1'
#
loop_
_entity.id
_entity.type
_entity.pdbx_description
1 polymer ?
#
loop_
_entity_poly.entity_id
_entity_poly.type
_entity_poly.pdbx_seq_one_letter_code
_entity_poly.pdbx_strand_id
1 'polypeptide(L)'
;MSLNKIILDILNILVIILGVGISFSLLEKKKIEKQLLQEIEISKKMRDEIDKLQMENKKLEEENEKLRSDIVSYLSFNDKLKDENERLKKEIEKFQKEIKDSKKKIKSLENLREKRETGERKKEKEDKKEAYSKIDELKKKIKYLEEKLKKEKALYCYNLGVAYTKAKLYKEAMEAYKKSLEINKENPEASYNLGLLYEKFKKDFLKAIHYYRKYLELKPNADDKEIVEDKIHSLLSKQLQSQLQSLE
;
A
#
# COMPACT_ATOMS: atom_id res chain seq x y z
N MET A 1 39.79 -68.06 66.52
CA MET A 1 39.51 -67.80 65.09
C MET A 1 40.87 -67.79 64.39
N SER A 2 41.10 -68.61 63.34
CA SER A 2 42.44 -68.71 62.73
C SER A 2 42.78 -67.43 61.96
N LEU A 3 44.06 -67.00 62.01
CA LEU A 3 44.56 -65.79 61.33
C LEU A 3 44.18 -65.76 59.84
N ASN A 4 44.18 -66.91 59.18
CA ASN A 4 43.77 -67.07 57.78
C ASN A 4 42.30 -66.68 57.54
N LYS A 5 41.40 -66.91 58.51
CA LYS A 5 39.99 -66.51 58.39
C LYS A 5 39.83 -64.99 58.43
N ILE A 6 40.59 -64.32 59.31
CA ILE A 6 40.60 -62.85 59.42
C ILE A 6 41.14 -62.22 58.13
N ILE A 7 42.24 -62.76 57.57
CA ILE A 7 42.82 -62.29 56.31
C ILE A 7 41.82 -62.46 55.15
N LEU A 8 41.12 -63.59 55.08
CA LEU A 8 40.10 -63.85 54.07
C LEU A 8 38.91 -62.90 54.19
N ASP A 9 38.47 -62.61 55.43
CA ASP A 9 37.37 -61.66 55.69
C ASP A 9 37.77 -60.23 55.27
N ILE A 10 39.01 -59.80 55.52
CA ILE A 10 39.54 -58.50 55.10
C ILE A 10 39.63 -58.40 53.57
N LEU A 11 40.12 -59.45 52.90
CA LEU A 11 40.19 -59.53 51.43
C LEU A 11 38.79 -59.43 50.81
N ASN A 12 37.80 -60.13 51.37
CA ASN A 12 36.41 -60.07 50.91
C ASN A 12 35.84 -58.65 51.06
N ILE A 13 36.11 -57.96 52.17
CA ILE A 13 35.67 -56.57 52.38
C ILE A 13 36.33 -55.63 51.36
N LEU A 14 37.63 -55.78 51.10
CA LEU A 14 38.35 -54.97 50.11
C LEU A 14 37.80 -55.15 48.68
N VAL A 15 37.49 -56.38 48.29
CA VAL A 15 36.87 -56.68 46.97
C VAL A 15 35.48 -56.05 46.87
N ILE A 16 34.68 -56.07 47.94
CA ILE A 16 33.36 -55.42 47.97
C ILE A 16 33.49 -53.90 47.83
N ILE A 17 34.41 -53.27 48.57
CA ILE A 17 34.64 -51.81 48.53
C ILE A 17 35.08 -51.39 47.12
N LEU A 18 36.02 -52.11 46.51
CA LEU A 18 36.47 -51.84 45.14
C LEU A 18 35.35 -52.03 44.11
N GLY A 19 34.54 -53.08 44.25
CA GLY A 19 33.39 -53.35 43.38
C GLY A 19 32.30 -52.28 43.46
N VAL A 20 32.00 -51.78 44.67
CA VAL A 20 31.05 -50.67 44.88
C VAL A 20 31.60 -49.37 44.29
N GLY A 21 32.89 -49.08 44.46
CA GLY A 21 33.54 -47.90 43.87
C GLY A 21 33.51 -47.88 42.34
N ILE A 22 33.82 -49.02 41.69
CA ILE A 22 33.75 -49.16 40.24
C ILE A 22 32.30 -49.01 39.74
N SER A 23 31.33 -49.63 40.44
CA SER A 23 29.92 -49.55 40.09
C SER A 23 29.36 -48.13 40.22
N PHE A 24 29.78 -47.39 41.25
CA PHE A 24 29.42 -45.99 41.46
C PHE A 24 29.98 -45.08 40.36
N SER A 25 31.26 -45.24 40.01
CA SER A 25 31.91 -44.49 38.92
C SER A 25 31.25 -44.76 37.55
N LEU A 26 30.87 -46.02 37.27
CA LEU A 26 30.13 -46.38 36.06
C LEU A 26 28.73 -45.74 36.03
N LEU A 27 28.06 -45.61 37.17
CA LEU A 27 26.76 -44.96 37.27
C LEU A 27 26.85 -43.45 37.00
N GLU A 28 27.85 -42.77 37.54
CA GLU A 28 28.12 -41.36 37.25
C GLU A 28 28.43 -41.14 35.77
N LYS A 29 29.28 -41.98 35.18
CA LYS A 29 29.57 -41.93 33.74
C LYS A 29 28.30 -42.05 32.89
N LYS A 30 27.42 -43.01 33.20
CA LYS A 30 26.13 -43.16 32.49
C LYS A 30 25.20 -41.95 32.64
N LYS A 31 25.21 -41.28 33.80
CA LYS A 31 24.43 -40.04 34.01
C LYS A 31 24.96 -38.91 33.12
N ILE A 32 26.29 -38.75 33.07
CA ILE A 32 26.95 -37.74 32.23
C ILE A 32 26.69 -38.02 30.74
N GLU A 33 26.82 -39.27 30.29
CA GLU A 33 26.51 -39.65 28.89
C GLU A 33 25.07 -39.32 28.50
N LYS A 34 24.11 -39.57 29.41
CA LYS A 34 22.70 -39.23 29.18
C LYS A 34 22.47 -37.72 29.08
N GLN A 35 23.13 -36.92 29.93
CA GLN A 35 23.08 -35.46 29.86
C GLN A 35 23.69 -34.94 28.56
N LEU A 36 24.87 -35.46 28.18
CA LEU A 36 25.54 -35.09 26.93
C LEU A 36 24.67 -35.41 25.70
N LEU A 37 23.99 -36.56 25.68
CA LEU A 37 23.06 -36.90 24.60
C LEU A 37 21.87 -35.93 24.51
N GLN A 38 21.32 -35.52 25.66
CA GLN A 38 20.26 -34.50 25.71
C GLN A 38 20.76 -33.15 25.18
N GLU A 39 21.95 -32.71 25.58
CA GLU A 39 22.54 -31.46 25.09
C GLU A 39 22.82 -31.51 23.58
N ILE A 40 23.31 -32.65 23.06
CA ILE A 40 23.49 -32.85 21.62
C ILE A 40 22.15 -32.76 20.89
N GLU A 41 21.07 -33.34 21.43
CA GLU A 41 19.74 -33.26 20.83
C GLU A 41 19.20 -31.81 20.81
N ILE A 42 19.37 -31.08 21.91
CA ILE A 42 19.00 -29.66 22.00
C ILE A 42 19.82 -28.84 20.99
N SER A 43 21.13 -29.06 20.92
CA SER A 43 22.02 -28.37 19.98
C SER A 43 21.64 -28.62 18.52
N LYS A 44 21.21 -29.84 18.18
CA LYS A 44 20.66 -30.16 16.84
C LYS A 44 19.38 -29.38 16.57
N LYS A 45 18.40 -29.39 17.49
CA LYS A 45 17.15 -28.63 17.33
C LYS A 45 17.40 -27.13 17.16
N MET A 46 18.32 -26.56 17.95
CA MET A 46 18.71 -25.16 17.82
C MET A 46 19.35 -24.86 16.45
N ARG A 47 20.18 -25.77 15.93
CA ARG A 47 20.77 -25.62 14.60
C ARG A 47 19.71 -25.62 13.50
N ASP A 48 18.76 -26.57 13.55
CA ASP A 48 17.66 -26.65 12.60
C ASP A 48 16.80 -25.36 12.61
N GLU A 49 16.57 -24.79 13.80
CA GLU A 49 15.83 -23.55 13.96
C GLU A 49 16.61 -22.33 13.44
N ILE A 50 17.93 -22.28 13.66
CA ILE A 50 18.81 -21.26 13.07
C ILE A 50 18.77 -21.33 11.54
N ASP A 51 18.87 -22.53 10.96
CA ASP A 51 18.83 -22.72 9.51
C ASP A 51 17.49 -22.27 8.92
N LYS A 52 16.38 -22.57 9.62
CA LYS A 52 15.04 -22.09 9.24
C LYS A 52 14.95 -20.56 9.27
N LEU A 53 15.44 -19.93 10.35
CA LEU A 53 15.44 -18.47 10.49
C LEU A 53 16.32 -17.80 9.44
N GLN A 54 17.47 -18.39 9.11
CA GLN A 54 18.33 -17.90 8.02
C GLN A 54 17.62 -17.97 6.66
N MET A 55 16.90 -19.06 6.38
CA MET A 55 16.13 -19.19 5.15
C MET A 55 14.98 -18.17 5.09
N GLU A 56 14.30 -17.92 6.20
CA GLU A 56 13.24 -16.91 6.31
C GLU A 56 13.79 -15.49 6.14
N ASN A 57 14.91 -15.16 6.78
CA ASN A 57 15.58 -13.88 6.61
C ASN A 57 15.99 -13.64 5.16
N LYS A 58 16.53 -14.64 4.47
CA LYS A 58 16.89 -14.52 3.05
C LYS A 58 15.66 -14.21 2.18
N LYS A 59 14.53 -14.89 2.42
CA LYS A 59 13.27 -14.60 1.71
C LYS A 59 12.79 -13.17 1.96
N LEU A 60 12.86 -12.72 3.21
CA LEU A 60 12.50 -11.35 3.58
C LEU A 60 13.42 -10.32 2.93
N GLU A 61 14.71 -10.59 2.80
CA GLU A 61 15.66 -9.73 2.09
C GLU A 61 15.29 -9.60 0.61
N GLU A 62 15.02 -10.72 -0.07
CA GLU A 62 14.58 -10.74 -1.48
C GLU A 62 13.26 -9.98 -1.68
N GLU A 63 12.28 -10.18 -0.79
CA GLU A 63 11.01 -9.44 -0.79
C GLU A 63 11.22 -7.94 -0.56
N ASN A 64 12.12 -7.57 0.35
CA ASN A 64 12.44 -6.18 0.63
C ASN A 64 13.12 -5.48 -0.56
N GLU A 65 14.02 -6.16 -1.25
CA GLU A 65 14.65 -5.64 -2.47
C GLU A 65 13.62 -5.42 -3.59
N LYS A 66 12.74 -6.39 -3.81
CA LYS A 66 11.63 -6.25 -4.76
C LYS A 66 10.74 -5.07 -4.41
N LEU A 67 10.34 -4.95 -3.14
CA LEU A 67 9.53 -3.84 -2.67
C LEU A 67 10.21 -2.48 -2.88
N ARG A 68 11.52 -2.38 -2.65
CA ARG A 68 12.31 -1.17 -2.92
C ARG A 68 12.29 -0.82 -4.41
N SER A 69 12.49 -1.80 -5.29
CA SER A 69 12.41 -1.62 -6.74
C SER A 69 11.03 -1.12 -7.18
N ASP A 70 9.97 -1.71 -6.64
CA ASP A 70 8.59 -1.29 -6.92
C ASP A 70 8.34 0.14 -6.46
N ILE A 71 8.85 0.52 -5.28
CA ILE A 71 8.75 1.90 -4.77
C ILE A 71 9.48 2.89 -5.68
N VAL A 72 10.69 2.57 -6.15
CA VAL A 72 11.45 3.45 -7.05
C VAL A 72 10.71 3.64 -8.38
N SER A 73 10.24 2.54 -8.98
CA SER A 73 9.45 2.58 -10.22
C SER A 73 8.19 3.43 -10.05
N TYR A 74 7.56 3.30 -8.89
CA TYR A 74 6.36 4.04 -8.55
C TYR A 74 6.60 5.55 -8.39
N LEU A 75 7.66 5.94 -7.68
CA LEU A 75 8.04 7.35 -7.51
C LEU A 75 8.37 7.98 -8.87
N SER A 76 9.16 7.28 -9.69
CA SER A 76 9.49 7.71 -11.06
C SER A 76 8.23 7.91 -11.92
N PHE A 77 7.27 7.00 -11.82
CA PHE A 77 5.99 7.15 -12.52
C PHE A 77 5.19 8.35 -12.03
N ASN A 78 5.18 8.57 -10.71
CA ASN A 78 4.42 9.68 -10.12
C ASN A 78 5.05 11.05 -10.45
N ASP A 79 6.37 11.13 -10.55
CA ASP A 79 7.06 12.33 -11.03
C ASP A 79 6.69 12.65 -12.48
N LYS A 80 6.63 11.64 -13.36
CA LYS A 80 6.16 11.81 -14.74
C LYS A 80 4.72 12.33 -14.80
N LEU A 81 3.84 11.81 -13.95
CA LEU A 81 2.45 12.30 -13.85
C LEU A 81 2.40 13.75 -13.37
N LYS A 82 3.26 14.14 -12.43
CA LYS A 82 3.35 15.53 -11.98
C LYS A 82 3.78 16.46 -13.12
N ASP A 83 4.80 16.07 -13.87
CA ASP A 83 5.31 16.85 -15.00
C ASP A 83 4.28 16.96 -16.13
N GLU A 84 3.58 15.88 -16.46
CA GLU A 84 2.53 15.88 -17.48
C GLU A 84 1.32 16.73 -17.03
N ASN A 85 0.91 16.66 -15.76
CA ASN A 85 -0.14 17.53 -15.22
C ASN A 85 0.21 19.03 -15.38
N GLU A 86 1.46 19.41 -15.09
CA GLU A 86 1.93 20.79 -15.28
C GLU A 86 2.01 21.18 -16.75
N ARG A 87 2.43 20.25 -17.62
CA ARG A 87 2.46 20.47 -19.08
C ARG A 87 1.06 20.70 -19.65
N LEU A 88 0.09 19.86 -19.30
CA LEU A 88 -1.30 19.97 -19.74
C LEU A 88 -1.91 21.29 -19.29
N LYS A 89 -1.65 21.70 -18.05
CA LYS A 89 -2.10 22.98 -17.51
C LYS A 89 -1.56 24.16 -18.31
N LYS A 90 -0.26 24.17 -18.60
CA LYS A 90 0.37 25.22 -19.43
C LYS A 90 -0.19 25.25 -20.86
N GLU A 91 -0.47 24.10 -21.46
CA GLU A 91 -1.06 24.02 -22.79
C GLU A 91 -2.50 24.58 -22.81
N ILE A 92 -3.30 24.27 -21.78
CA ILE A 92 -4.65 24.83 -21.61
C ILE A 92 -4.57 26.36 -21.46
N GLU A 93 -3.70 26.87 -20.60
CA GLU A 93 -3.50 28.32 -20.39
C GLU A 93 -3.11 29.04 -21.69
N LYS A 94 -2.24 28.41 -22.50
CA LYS A 94 -1.87 28.92 -23.82
C LYS A 94 -3.09 29.05 -24.73
N PHE A 95 -3.91 28.01 -24.88
CA PHE A 95 -5.10 28.08 -25.74
C PHE A 95 -6.15 29.05 -25.20
N GLN A 96 -6.31 29.15 -23.88
CA GLN A 96 -7.18 30.16 -23.28
C GLN A 96 -6.72 31.58 -23.62
N LYS A 97 -5.41 31.84 -23.62
CA LYS A 97 -4.83 33.12 -24.06
C LYS A 97 -5.11 33.38 -25.54
N GLU A 98 -4.91 32.39 -26.41
CA GLU A 98 -5.21 32.50 -27.85
C GLU A 98 -6.70 32.82 -28.11
N ILE A 99 -7.61 32.19 -27.36
CA ILE A 99 -9.05 32.50 -27.41
C ILE A 99 -9.31 33.93 -26.95
N LYS A 100 -8.69 34.37 -25.85
CA LYS A 100 -8.85 35.73 -25.31
C LYS A 100 -8.40 36.78 -26.33
N ASP A 101 -7.26 36.55 -26.99
CA ASP A 101 -6.73 37.47 -27.99
C ASP A 101 -7.57 37.48 -29.26
N SER A 102 -8.05 36.31 -29.70
CA SER A 102 -9.01 36.21 -30.83
C SER A 102 -10.32 36.94 -30.53
N LYS A 103 -10.86 36.82 -29.31
CA LYS A 103 -12.05 37.56 -28.86
C LYS A 103 -11.82 39.08 -28.84
N LYS A 104 -10.66 39.55 -28.39
CA LYS A 104 -10.29 40.97 -28.44
C LYS A 104 -10.24 41.49 -29.89
N LYS A 105 -9.65 40.70 -30.80
CA LYS A 105 -9.59 41.04 -32.23
C LYS A 105 -11.00 41.17 -32.81
N ILE A 106 -11.89 40.21 -32.54
CA ILE A 106 -13.30 40.27 -32.96
C ILE A 106 -13.98 41.54 -32.45
N LYS A 107 -13.82 41.86 -31.15
CA LYS A 107 -14.40 43.08 -30.55
C LYS A 107 -13.88 44.36 -31.23
N SER A 108 -12.60 44.42 -31.55
CA SER A 108 -12.03 45.57 -32.27
C SER A 108 -12.62 45.73 -33.68
N LEU A 109 -12.86 44.62 -34.38
CA LEU A 109 -13.52 44.61 -35.68
C LEU A 109 -14.99 45.06 -35.57
N GLU A 110 -15.69 44.70 -34.50
CA GLU A 110 -17.05 45.18 -34.22
C GLU A 110 -17.13 46.68 -33.99
N ASN A 111 -16.17 47.26 -33.25
CA ASN A 111 -16.14 48.71 -33.02
C ASN A 111 -15.82 49.52 -34.30
N LEU A 112 -15.05 48.95 -35.24
CA LEU A 112 -14.72 49.60 -36.52
C LEU A 112 -15.89 49.59 -37.51
N ARG A 113 -16.93 48.78 -37.26
CA ARG A 113 -18.10 48.60 -38.14
C ARG A 113 -18.87 49.89 -38.41
N GLU A 114 -18.89 50.82 -37.46
CA GLU A 114 -19.62 52.09 -37.58
C GLU A 114 -19.10 53.01 -38.70
N LYS A 115 -17.90 52.74 -39.25
CA LYS A 115 -17.19 53.66 -40.17
C LYS A 115 -16.89 53.12 -41.57
N ARG A 116 -17.35 51.92 -41.95
CA ARG A 116 -16.86 51.19 -43.15
C ARG A 116 -17.83 51.07 -44.33
N GLU A 117 -17.27 51.06 -45.55
CA GLU A 117 -17.95 50.86 -46.84
C GLU A 117 -18.36 49.39 -47.10
N THR A 118 -19.20 49.14 -48.10
CA THR A 118 -19.86 47.84 -48.35
C THR A 118 -18.91 46.68 -48.68
N GLY A 119 -17.79 46.93 -49.35
CA GLY A 119 -16.76 45.90 -49.65
C GLY A 119 -15.96 45.46 -48.42
N GLU A 120 -15.60 46.40 -47.56
CA GLU A 120 -14.88 46.15 -46.30
C GLU A 120 -15.73 45.34 -45.30
N ARG A 121 -17.06 45.52 -45.34
CA ARG A 121 -18.01 44.76 -44.52
C ARG A 121 -18.08 43.27 -44.87
N LYS A 122 -17.81 42.88 -46.12
CA LYS A 122 -17.79 41.45 -46.52
C LYS A 122 -16.55 40.74 -45.97
N LYS A 123 -15.38 41.31 -46.21
CA LYS A 123 -14.09 40.80 -45.70
C LYS A 123 -14.08 40.68 -44.17
N GLU A 124 -14.61 41.68 -43.47
CA GLU A 124 -14.72 41.64 -42.01
C GLU A 124 -15.63 40.51 -41.49
N LYS A 125 -16.75 40.23 -42.18
CA LYS A 125 -17.63 39.11 -41.82
C LYS A 125 -16.92 37.76 -41.98
N GLU A 126 -16.10 37.62 -43.02
CA GLU A 126 -15.27 36.44 -43.26
C GLU A 126 -14.20 36.29 -42.18
N ASP A 127 -13.44 37.35 -41.89
CA ASP A 127 -12.41 37.36 -40.83
C ASP A 127 -13.00 36.98 -39.45
N LYS A 128 -14.22 37.47 -39.15
CA LYS A 128 -14.94 37.11 -37.91
C LYS A 128 -15.36 35.65 -37.92
N LYS A 129 -15.92 35.16 -39.04
CA LYS A 129 -16.35 33.76 -39.17
C LYS A 129 -15.17 32.81 -38.97
N GLU A 130 -14.02 33.12 -39.57
CA GLU A 130 -12.78 32.37 -39.39
C GLU A 130 -12.32 32.38 -37.92
N ALA A 131 -12.29 33.56 -37.29
CA ALA A 131 -11.90 33.69 -35.88
C ALA A 131 -12.84 32.92 -34.92
N TYR A 132 -14.15 32.94 -35.16
CA TYR A 132 -15.11 32.15 -34.39
C TYR A 132 -14.92 30.65 -34.59
N SER A 133 -14.69 30.22 -35.84
CA SER A 133 -14.38 28.81 -36.15
C SER A 133 -13.15 28.32 -35.40
N LYS A 134 -12.07 29.12 -35.40
CA LYS A 134 -10.84 28.82 -34.65
C LYS A 134 -11.07 28.77 -33.14
N ILE A 135 -11.85 29.69 -32.58
CA ILE A 135 -12.20 29.68 -31.15
C ILE A 135 -12.92 28.37 -30.79
N ASP A 136 -13.86 27.92 -31.60
CA ASP A 136 -14.63 26.73 -31.31
C ASP A 136 -13.79 25.44 -31.41
N GLU A 137 -12.84 25.40 -32.35
CA GLU A 137 -11.83 24.34 -32.40
C GLU A 137 -10.95 24.33 -31.14
N LEU A 138 -10.43 25.49 -30.73
CA LEU A 138 -9.61 25.60 -29.52
C LEU A 138 -10.37 25.20 -28.26
N LYS A 139 -11.66 25.56 -28.16
CA LYS A 139 -12.52 25.11 -27.03
C LYS A 139 -12.67 23.60 -26.98
N LYS A 140 -12.86 22.94 -28.13
CA LYS A 140 -12.93 21.46 -28.18
C LYS A 140 -11.62 20.84 -27.71
N LYS A 141 -10.48 21.40 -28.14
CA LYS A 141 -9.16 20.95 -27.70
C LYS A 141 -8.95 21.15 -26.20
N ILE A 142 -9.30 22.33 -25.66
CA ILE A 142 -9.24 22.59 -24.22
C ILE A 142 -10.09 21.58 -23.45
N LYS A 143 -11.33 21.34 -23.87
CA LYS A 143 -12.21 20.36 -23.21
C LYS A 143 -11.59 18.96 -23.16
N TYR A 144 -10.98 18.51 -24.26
CA TYR A 144 -10.27 17.24 -24.29
C TYR A 144 -9.08 17.21 -23.31
N LEU A 145 -8.27 18.27 -23.29
CA LEU A 145 -7.12 18.36 -22.38
C LEU A 145 -7.54 18.46 -20.91
N GLU A 146 -8.63 19.15 -20.60
CA GLU A 146 -9.18 19.23 -19.24
C GLU A 146 -9.66 17.87 -18.75
N GLU A 147 -10.33 17.07 -19.59
CA GLU A 147 -10.71 15.71 -19.24
C GLU A 147 -9.49 14.79 -19.05
N LYS A 148 -8.47 14.93 -19.90
CA LYS A 148 -7.18 14.21 -19.73
C LYS A 148 -6.52 14.59 -18.41
N LEU A 149 -6.42 15.89 -18.12
CA LEU A 149 -5.82 16.45 -16.90
C LEU A 149 -6.56 15.97 -15.64
N LYS A 150 -7.89 15.91 -15.66
CA LYS A 150 -8.67 15.36 -14.53
C LYS A 150 -8.28 13.91 -14.25
N LYS A 151 -8.20 13.07 -15.29
CA LYS A 151 -7.85 11.65 -15.14
C LYS A 151 -6.44 11.48 -14.58
N GLU A 152 -5.46 12.21 -15.12
CA GLU A 152 -4.07 12.14 -14.64
C GLU A 152 -3.91 12.68 -13.23
N LYS A 153 -4.60 13.77 -12.88
CA LYS A 153 -4.58 14.33 -11.52
C LYS A 153 -5.22 13.39 -10.51
N ALA A 154 -6.32 12.71 -10.87
CA ALA A 154 -6.93 11.69 -10.01
C ALA A 154 -5.95 10.54 -9.76
N LEU A 155 -5.31 10.02 -10.82
CA LEU A 155 -4.32 8.94 -10.73
C LEU A 155 -3.12 9.35 -9.87
N TYR A 156 -2.61 10.57 -10.06
CA TYR A 156 -1.53 11.14 -9.25
C TYR A 156 -1.89 11.20 -7.76
N CYS A 157 -3.09 11.68 -7.43
CA CYS A 157 -3.56 11.73 -6.04
C CYS A 157 -3.76 10.34 -5.43
N TYR A 158 -4.34 9.40 -6.18
CA TYR A 158 -4.42 8.00 -5.75
C TYR A 158 -3.03 7.47 -5.44
N ASN A 159 -2.07 7.80 -6.32
CA ASN A 159 -0.75 7.25 -6.18
C ASN A 159 0.01 7.76 -4.95
N LEU A 160 -0.12 9.07 -4.68
CA LEU A 160 0.36 9.63 -3.42
C LEU A 160 -0.27 8.93 -2.20
N GLY A 161 -1.56 8.58 -2.27
CA GLY A 161 -2.24 7.82 -1.21
C GLY A 161 -1.57 6.48 -0.92
N VAL A 162 -1.22 5.72 -1.96
CA VAL A 162 -0.51 4.44 -1.81
C VAL A 162 0.89 4.65 -1.23
N ALA A 163 1.64 5.62 -1.74
CA ALA A 163 2.97 5.93 -1.23
C ALA A 163 2.94 6.29 0.26
N TYR A 164 2.03 7.19 0.67
CA TYR A 164 1.85 7.55 2.07
C TYR A 164 1.38 6.37 2.93
N THR A 165 0.55 5.48 2.39
CA THR A 165 0.13 4.26 3.09
C THR A 165 1.32 3.35 3.37
N LYS A 166 2.19 3.12 2.37
CA LYS A 166 3.44 2.36 2.53
C LYS A 166 4.40 3.02 3.53
N ALA A 167 4.45 4.35 3.55
CA ALA A 167 5.23 5.14 4.50
C ALA A 167 4.57 5.24 5.90
N LYS A 168 3.41 4.61 6.13
CA LYS A 168 2.61 4.69 7.37
C LYS A 168 2.17 6.12 7.75
N LEU A 169 2.18 7.04 6.78
CA LEU A 169 1.68 8.41 6.89
C LEU A 169 0.16 8.41 6.62
N TYR A 170 -0.59 7.84 7.56
CA TYR A 170 -1.98 7.47 7.31
C TYR A 170 -2.93 8.67 7.11
N LYS A 171 -2.68 9.81 7.75
CA LYS A 171 -3.53 11.01 7.57
C LYS A 171 -3.39 11.56 6.16
N GLU A 172 -2.14 11.69 5.70
CA GLU A 172 -1.77 12.14 4.37
C GLU A 172 -2.28 11.18 3.29
N ALA A 173 -2.20 9.88 3.55
CA ALA A 173 -2.76 8.84 2.67
C ALA A 173 -4.27 9.00 2.48
N MET A 174 -5.02 9.13 3.58
CA MET A 174 -6.47 9.34 3.52
C MET A 174 -6.82 10.60 2.71
N GLU A 175 -6.08 11.68 2.90
CA GLU A 175 -6.36 12.95 2.24
C GLU A 175 -6.04 12.90 0.75
N ALA A 176 -4.99 12.18 0.36
CA ALA A 176 -4.65 11.93 -1.03
C ALA A 176 -5.70 11.05 -1.73
N TYR A 177 -6.16 9.96 -1.11
CA TYR A 177 -7.24 9.14 -1.66
C TYR A 177 -8.57 9.88 -1.78
N LYS A 178 -8.93 10.72 -0.79
CA LYS A 178 -10.12 11.57 -0.88
C LYS A 178 -10.04 12.52 -2.06
N LYS A 179 -8.91 13.21 -2.25
CA LYS A 179 -8.68 14.08 -3.42
C LYS A 179 -8.80 13.31 -4.74
N SER A 180 -8.29 12.08 -4.80
CA SER A 180 -8.51 11.22 -5.97
C SER A 180 -9.99 10.98 -6.22
N LEU A 181 -10.77 10.66 -5.19
CA LEU A 181 -12.20 10.38 -5.30
C LEU A 181 -13.06 11.63 -5.55
N GLU A 182 -12.61 12.81 -5.14
CA GLU A 182 -13.22 14.09 -5.48
C GLU A 182 -13.12 14.38 -6.98
N ILE A 183 -11.99 14.01 -7.60
CA ILE A 183 -11.75 14.21 -9.04
C ILE A 183 -12.36 13.09 -9.88
N ASN A 184 -12.13 11.83 -9.48
CA ASN A 184 -12.69 10.64 -10.11
C ASN A 184 -13.41 9.79 -9.06
N LYS A 185 -14.74 9.88 -9.03
CA LYS A 185 -15.59 9.16 -8.08
C LYS A 185 -15.60 7.65 -8.30
N GLU A 186 -15.21 7.19 -9.48
CA GLU A 186 -15.22 5.80 -9.97
C GLU A 186 -13.84 5.13 -9.85
N ASN A 187 -13.11 5.43 -8.77
CA ASN A 187 -11.88 4.73 -8.43
C ASN A 187 -12.17 3.70 -7.32
N PRO A 188 -12.38 2.41 -7.67
CA PRO A 188 -12.64 1.36 -6.69
C PRO A 188 -11.46 1.19 -5.73
N GLU A 189 -10.22 1.18 -6.23
CA GLU A 189 -9.02 0.95 -5.41
C GLU A 189 -8.83 2.04 -4.35
N ALA A 190 -9.08 3.30 -4.70
CA ALA A 190 -9.06 4.41 -3.73
C ALA A 190 -10.14 4.23 -2.64
N SER A 191 -11.31 3.72 -3.02
CA SER A 191 -12.39 3.42 -2.06
C SER A 191 -11.98 2.28 -1.12
N TYR A 192 -11.46 1.18 -1.66
CA TYR A 192 -10.97 0.06 -0.85
C TYR A 192 -9.87 0.49 0.13
N ASN A 193 -8.87 1.25 -0.34
CA ASN A 193 -7.78 1.73 0.51
C ASN A 193 -8.24 2.70 1.59
N LEU A 194 -9.23 3.56 1.32
CA LEU A 194 -9.87 4.36 2.36
C LEU A 194 -10.61 3.49 3.38
N GLY A 195 -11.34 2.47 2.93
CA GLY A 195 -12.00 1.49 3.80
C GLY A 195 -11.01 0.87 4.79
N LEU A 196 -9.87 0.40 4.27
CA LEU A 196 -8.76 -0.15 5.09
C LEU A 196 -8.21 0.86 6.10
N LEU A 197 -8.01 2.12 5.71
CA LEU A 197 -7.48 3.14 6.62
C LEU A 197 -8.51 3.55 7.69
N TYR A 198 -9.79 3.64 7.34
CA TYR A 198 -10.85 3.89 8.32
C TYR A 198 -10.97 2.72 9.31
N GLU A 199 -10.88 1.48 8.83
CA GLU A 199 -10.91 0.27 9.66
C GLU A 199 -9.72 0.20 10.62
N LYS A 200 -8.50 0.25 10.07
CA LYS A 200 -7.30 -0.09 10.83
C LYS A 200 -6.76 1.08 11.64
N PHE A 201 -6.81 2.28 11.09
CA PHE A 201 -6.17 3.46 11.69
C PHE A 201 -7.16 4.37 12.42
N LYS A 202 -8.29 4.74 11.79
CA LYS A 202 -9.29 5.60 12.45
C LYS A 202 -10.20 4.86 13.43
N LYS A 203 -10.32 3.53 13.28
CA LYS A 203 -11.31 2.71 14.00
C LYS A 203 -12.75 3.22 13.80
N ASP A 204 -13.01 3.86 12.65
CA ASP A 204 -14.34 4.34 12.26
C ASP A 204 -14.97 3.29 11.36
N PHE A 205 -15.64 2.31 11.99
CA PHE A 205 -16.15 1.13 11.30
C PHE A 205 -17.28 1.47 10.32
N LEU A 206 -18.11 2.47 10.62
CA LEU A 206 -19.18 2.92 9.73
C LEU A 206 -18.61 3.48 8.42
N LYS A 207 -17.58 4.33 8.49
CA LYS A 207 -16.92 4.82 7.26
C LYS A 207 -16.18 3.71 6.54
N ALA A 208 -15.53 2.79 7.26
CA ALA A 208 -14.89 1.64 6.63
C ALA A 208 -15.88 0.81 5.80
N ILE A 209 -17.03 0.45 6.39
CA ILE A 209 -18.12 -0.27 5.71
C ILE A 209 -18.62 0.51 4.50
N HIS A 210 -18.84 1.83 4.63
CA HIS A 210 -19.28 2.67 3.51
C HIS A 210 -18.33 2.58 2.31
N TYR A 211 -17.02 2.73 2.54
CA TYR A 211 -16.04 2.69 1.46
C TYR A 211 -15.82 1.30 0.87
N TYR A 212 -15.93 0.24 1.68
CA TYR A 212 -15.91 -1.14 1.17
C TYR A 212 -17.14 -1.47 0.32
N ARG A 213 -18.34 -1.02 0.71
CA ARG A 213 -19.53 -1.16 -0.13
C ARG A 213 -19.37 -0.46 -1.46
N LYS A 214 -18.85 0.77 -1.45
CA LYS A 214 -18.55 1.52 -2.67
C LYS A 214 -17.55 0.80 -3.58
N TYR A 215 -16.54 0.15 -3.01
CA TYR A 215 -15.62 -0.71 -3.77
C TYR A 215 -16.38 -1.82 -4.51
N LEU A 216 -17.25 -2.56 -3.80
CA LEU A 216 -18.02 -3.66 -4.36
C LEU A 216 -19.09 -3.19 -5.38
N GLU A 217 -19.66 -2.00 -5.19
CA GLU A 217 -20.56 -1.39 -6.18
C GLU A 217 -19.85 -1.09 -7.51
N LEU A 218 -18.61 -0.60 -7.43
CA LEU A 218 -17.78 -0.29 -8.61
C LEU A 218 -17.16 -1.54 -9.23
N LYS A 219 -16.91 -2.59 -8.44
CA LYS A 219 -16.37 -3.89 -8.89
C LYS A 219 -17.19 -5.06 -8.33
N PRO A 220 -18.38 -5.34 -8.89
CA PRO A 220 -19.26 -6.40 -8.40
C PRO A 220 -18.72 -7.83 -8.63
N ASN A 221 -17.71 -7.97 -9.49
CA ASN A 221 -17.07 -9.23 -9.88
C ASN A 221 -15.56 -9.23 -9.55
N ALA A 222 -15.14 -8.52 -8.50
CA ALA A 222 -13.74 -8.55 -8.06
C ALA A 222 -13.38 -9.93 -7.50
N ASP A 223 -12.17 -10.41 -7.77
CA ASP A 223 -11.68 -11.71 -7.26
C ASP A 223 -11.63 -11.73 -5.72
N ASP A 224 -11.41 -10.57 -5.09
CA ASP A 224 -11.36 -10.40 -3.65
C ASP A 224 -12.72 -10.05 -3.02
N LYS A 225 -13.82 -10.14 -3.78
CA LYS A 225 -15.17 -9.75 -3.33
C LYS A 225 -15.57 -10.40 -2.01
N GLU A 226 -15.46 -11.73 -1.90
CA GLU A 226 -15.87 -12.47 -0.70
C GLU A 226 -15.09 -11.99 0.54
N ILE A 227 -13.79 -11.70 0.37
CA ILE A 227 -12.94 -11.16 1.43
C ILE A 227 -13.44 -9.78 1.89
N VAL A 228 -13.88 -8.94 0.96
CA VAL A 228 -14.41 -7.61 1.31
C VAL A 228 -15.79 -7.70 1.96
N GLU A 229 -16.65 -8.63 1.51
CA GLU A 229 -17.93 -8.91 2.15
C GLU A 229 -17.74 -9.40 3.59
N ASP A 230 -16.82 -10.33 3.82
CA ASP A 230 -16.46 -10.81 5.16
C ASP A 230 -15.97 -9.69 6.08
N LYS A 231 -15.15 -8.77 5.54
CA LYS A 231 -14.73 -7.57 6.27
C LYS A 231 -15.94 -6.73 6.68
N ILE A 232 -16.88 -6.49 5.77
CA ILE A 232 -18.09 -5.72 6.06
C ILE A 232 -18.90 -6.39 7.17
N HIS A 233 -19.14 -7.71 7.07
CA HIS A 233 -19.88 -8.48 8.07
C HIS A 233 -19.21 -8.46 9.45
N SER A 234 -17.88 -8.65 9.49
CA SER A 234 -17.10 -8.58 10.73
C SER A 234 -17.20 -7.21 11.39
N LEU A 235 -17.12 -6.13 10.61
CA LEU A 235 -17.21 -4.76 11.13
C LEU A 235 -18.61 -4.41 11.63
N LEU A 236 -19.66 -4.90 10.96
CA LEU A 236 -21.04 -4.76 11.42
C LEU A 236 -21.25 -5.45 12.77
N SER A 237 -20.72 -6.67 12.93
CA SER A 237 -20.80 -7.40 14.19
C SER A 237 -20.11 -6.65 15.34
N LYS A 238 -18.90 -6.13 15.10
CA LYS A 238 -18.17 -5.30 16.09
C LYS A 238 -18.94 -4.03 16.47
N GLN A 239 -19.57 -3.38 15.50
CA GLN A 239 -20.37 -2.19 15.75
C GLN A 239 -21.58 -2.50 16.63
N LEU A 240 -22.28 -3.61 16.36
CA LEU A 240 -23.44 -4.04 17.14
C LEU A 240 -23.05 -4.39 18.58
N GLN A 241 -21.94 -5.12 18.77
CA GLN A 241 -21.43 -5.44 20.11
C GLN A 241 -21.08 -4.17 20.91
N SER A 242 -20.42 -3.19 20.28
CA SER A 242 -20.10 -1.92 20.92
C SER A 242 -21.35 -1.14 21.33
N GLN A 243 -22.43 -1.20 20.54
CA GLN A 243 -23.69 -0.54 20.87
C GLN A 243 -24.38 -1.21 22.05
N LEU A 244 -24.42 -2.55 22.08
CA LEU A 244 -25.00 -3.32 23.19
C LEU A 244 -24.27 -3.03 24.50
N GLN A 245 -22.93 -3.00 24.49
CA GLN A 245 -22.14 -2.66 25.68
C GLN A 245 -22.34 -1.23 26.17
N SER A 246 -22.76 -0.30 25.31
CA SER A 246 -23.03 1.09 25.72
C SER A 246 -24.43 1.30 26.31
N LEU A 247 -25.28 0.27 26.25
CA LEU A 247 -26.65 0.28 26.77
C LEU A 247 -26.78 -0.39 28.16
N GLU A 248 -25.73 -1.07 28.61
CA GLU A 248 -25.58 -1.66 29.96
C GLU A 248 -24.88 -0.69 30.91
#